data_AF-N9UYM3-F1
#
_entry.id   AF-N9UYM3-F1
#
_cell.length_a   1.000
_cell.length_b   1.000
_cell.length_c   1.000
_cell.angle_alpha   90.00
_cell.angle_beta   90.00
_cell.angle_gamma   90.00
#
_symmetry.space_group_name_H-M   'P 1'
#
loop_
_entity.id
_entity.type
_entity.pdbx_description
1 polymer ?
#
loop_
_entity_poly.entity_id
_entity_poly.type
_entity_poly.pdbx_seq_one_letter_code
_entity_poly.pdbx_strand_id
1 'polypeptide(L)'
;MKLCYAIQPAFYDIMKQSGNIQALLEGMDEQQRSRIQIPIEMQSLQESAEAFFQKEIECRKDCLSYDHFLKSRVYVVYIREGAACMEDCTNPFYQLLKRKYRCLLVQEVDK
;
A
#
# COMPACT_ATOMS: atom_id res chain seq x y z
N MET A 1 2.26 -6.37 11.12
CA MET A 1 1.68 -5.39 10.18
C MET A 1 1.63 -6.01 8.79
N LYS A 2 0.91 -5.38 7.85
CA LYS A 2 0.89 -5.79 6.44
C LYS A 2 1.48 -4.69 5.56
N LEU A 3 2.52 -5.03 4.80
CA LEU A 3 3.10 -4.18 3.76
C LEU A 3 2.54 -4.59 2.40
N CYS A 4 2.00 -3.62 1.68
CA CYS A 4 1.42 -3.79 0.36
C CYS A 4 2.31 -3.11 -0.69
N TYR A 5 2.81 -3.90 -1.64
CA TYR A 5 3.66 -3.46 -2.73
C TYR A 5 2.88 -3.53 -4.05
N ALA A 6 2.81 -2.42 -4.77
CA ALA A 6 2.36 -2.43 -6.15
C ALA A 6 3.57 -2.74 -7.05
N ILE A 7 3.48 -3.80 -7.83
CA ILE A 7 4.58 -4.33 -8.64
C ILE A 7 4.22 -4.19 -10.11
N GLN A 8 5.21 -3.88 -10.94
CA GLN A 8 5.10 -3.88 -12.38
C GLN A 8 4.69 -5.29 -12.87
N PRO A 9 3.71 -5.43 -13.77
CA PRO A 9 3.17 -6.74 -14.14
C PRO A 9 4.21 -7.76 -14.59
N ALA A 10 5.26 -7.31 -15.31
CA ALA A 10 6.34 -8.15 -15.79
C ALA A 10 7.14 -8.85 -14.66
N PHE A 11 7.13 -8.30 -13.44
CA PHE A 11 7.87 -8.81 -12.30
C PHE A 11 6.99 -9.49 -11.25
N TYR A 12 5.66 -9.46 -11.41
CA TYR A 12 4.72 -9.90 -10.38
C TYR A 12 4.95 -11.35 -9.93
N ASP A 13 5.03 -12.29 -10.87
CA ASP A 13 5.17 -13.72 -10.54
C ASP A 13 6.52 -14.03 -9.87
N ILE A 14 7.60 -13.40 -10.34
CA ILE A 14 8.94 -13.56 -9.77
C ILE A 14 8.98 -12.99 -8.35
N MET A 15 8.45 -11.78 -8.15
CA MET A 15 8.41 -11.15 -6.83
C MET A 15 7.53 -11.92 -5.85
N LYS A 16 6.41 -12.50 -6.31
CA LYS A 16 5.51 -13.34 -5.50
C LYS A 16 6.20 -14.60 -4.98
N GLN A 17 7.11 -15.19 -5.77
CA GLN A 17 7.82 -16.42 -5.41
C GLN A 17 8.98 -16.20 -4.42
N SER A 18 9.42 -14.95 -4.24
CA SER A 18 10.60 -14.62 -3.42
C SER A 18 10.46 -14.87 -1.92
N GLY A 19 9.23 -14.90 -1.39
CA GLY A 19 8.95 -15.04 0.04
C GLY A 19 9.20 -13.78 0.88
N ASN A 20 10.27 -13.01 0.63
CA ASN A 20 10.57 -11.75 1.32
C ASN A 20 10.86 -10.61 0.31
N ILE A 21 9.79 -9.93 -0.10
CA ILE A 21 9.79 -8.81 -1.04
C ILE A 21 10.55 -7.62 -0.47
N GLN A 22 10.39 -7.34 0.84
CA GLN A 22 11.05 -6.21 1.49
C GLN A 22 12.57 -6.32 1.37
N ALA A 23 13.14 -7.46 1.80
CA ALA A 23 14.59 -7.68 1.75
C ALA A 23 15.14 -7.61 0.32
N LEU A 24 14.38 -8.08 -0.67
CA LEU A 24 14.76 -7.94 -2.08
C LEU A 24 14.82 -6.49 -2.55
N LEU A 25 13.78 -5.70 -2.25
CA LEU A 25 13.72 -4.30 -2.69
C LEU A 25 14.75 -3.43 -1.95
N GLU A 26 15.01 -3.70 -0.68
CA GLU A 26 16.05 -3.01 0.11
C GLU A 26 17.46 -3.28 -0.42
N GLY A 27 17.70 -4.49 -0.96
CA GLY A 27 18.98 -4.85 -1.59
C GLY A 27 19.19 -4.25 -2.99
N MET A 28 18.17 -3.61 -3.57
CA MET A 28 18.23 -2.97 -4.87
C MET A 28 18.52 -1.48 -4.76
N ASP A 29 19.27 -0.97 -5.74
CA ASP A 29 19.40 0.47 -5.94
C ASP A 29 18.07 1.10 -6.41
N GLU A 30 17.99 2.43 -6.36
CA GLU A 30 16.77 3.17 -6.69
C GLU A 30 16.33 2.99 -8.16
N GLN A 31 17.27 2.86 -9.10
CA GLN A 31 16.95 2.66 -10.52
C GLN A 31 16.39 1.26 -10.79
N GLN A 32 16.90 0.24 -10.10
CA GLN A 32 16.37 -1.11 -10.17
C GLN A 32 14.99 -1.18 -9.52
N ARG A 33 14.84 -0.58 -8.33
CA ARG A 33 13.59 -0.57 -7.57
C ARG A 33 12.47 0.12 -8.35
N SER A 34 12.73 1.28 -8.93
CA SER A 34 11.74 2.03 -9.74
C SER A 34 11.29 1.31 -11.02
N ARG A 35 12.09 0.36 -11.54
CA ARG A 35 11.68 -0.49 -12.68
C ARG A 35 10.75 -1.64 -12.26
N ILE A 36 10.69 -1.98 -10.98
CA ILE A 36 9.97 -3.13 -10.46
C ILE A 36 8.76 -2.69 -9.64
N GLN A 37 8.92 -1.70 -8.78
CA GLN A 37 7.88 -1.18 -7.90
C GLN A 37 7.16 -0.01 -8.57
N ILE A 38 5.83 -0.05 -8.55
CA ILE A 38 5.00 1.12 -8.83
C ILE A 38 4.84 1.85 -7.49
N PRO A 39 5.37 3.08 -7.33
CA PRO A 39 5.27 3.77 -6.05
C PRO A 39 3.81 4.06 -5.70
N ILE A 40 3.41 3.70 -4.48
CA ILE A 40 2.15 4.14 -3.91
C ILE A 40 2.36 5.55 -3.38
N GLU A 41 1.81 6.54 -4.10
CA GLU A 41 1.96 7.95 -3.77
C GLU A 41 0.81 8.44 -2.89
N MET A 42 1.14 9.24 -1.87
CA MET A 42 0.19 9.74 -0.87
C MET A 42 -1.01 10.46 -1.51
N GLN A 43 -0.71 11.45 -2.37
CA GLN A 43 -1.74 12.29 -3.01
C GLN A 43 -2.65 11.46 -3.92
N SER A 44 -2.06 10.64 -4.80
CA SER A 44 -2.84 9.78 -5.70
C SER A 44 -3.70 8.76 -4.95
N LEU A 45 -3.23 8.25 -3.81
CA LEU A 45 -4.00 7.35 -2.97
C LEU A 45 -5.12 8.09 -2.23
N GLN A 46 -4.87 9.30 -1.74
CA GLN A 46 -5.88 10.14 -1.06
C GLN A 46 -7.06 10.44 -1.99
N GLU A 47 -6.80 10.96 -3.18
CA GLU A 47 -7.85 11.27 -4.17
C GLU A 47 -8.70 10.04 -4.51
N SER A 48 -8.03 8.89 -4.66
CA SER A 48 -8.72 7.61 -4.92
C SER A 48 -9.53 7.15 -3.72
N ALA A 49 -9.05 7.40 -2.49
CA ALA A 49 -9.74 7.04 -1.27
C ALA A 49 -10.98 7.91 -1.04
N GLU A 50 -10.88 9.22 -1.28
CA GLU A 50 -12.02 10.13 -1.18
C GLU A 50 -13.12 9.76 -2.16
N ALA A 51 -12.76 9.46 -3.41
CA ALA A 51 -13.71 8.98 -4.41
C ALA A 51 -14.32 7.61 -4.04
N PHE A 52 -13.51 6.70 -3.49
CA PHE A 52 -13.94 5.33 -3.18
C PHE A 52 -14.81 5.24 -1.92
N PHE A 53 -14.49 6.02 -0.88
CA PHE A 53 -15.21 6.05 0.39
C PHE A 53 -16.32 7.10 0.44
N GLN A 54 -16.37 8.02 -0.55
CA GLN A 54 -17.30 9.15 -0.61
C GLN A 54 -17.23 10.02 0.65
N LYS A 55 -16.01 10.21 1.17
CA LYS A 55 -15.72 10.98 2.38
C LYS A 55 -14.32 11.59 2.27
N GLU A 56 -14.14 12.78 2.81
CA GLU A 56 -12.82 13.39 2.96
C GLU A 56 -11.88 12.50 3.80
N ILE A 57 -10.63 12.39 3.35
CA ILE A 57 -9.61 11.57 4.00
C ILE A 57 -8.57 12.49 4.63
N GLU A 58 -8.36 12.31 5.94
CA GLU A 58 -7.38 13.10 6.65
C GLU A 58 -5.98 12.67 6.22
N CYS A 59 -5.22 13.62 5.68
CA CYS A 59 -3.85 13.41 5.25
C CYS A 59 -2.88 14.04 6.26
N ARG A 60 -1.98 13.22 6.80
CA ARG A 60 -0.86 13.63 7.66
C ARG A 60 0.46 13.32 6.94
N LYS A 61 1.57 13.81 7.50
CA LYS A 61 2.90 13.76 6.85
C LYS A 61 3.24 12.41 6.17
N ASP A 62 2.93 11.29 6.81
CA ASP A 62 3.27 9.95 6.34
C ASP A 62 2.08 8.97 6.30
N CYS A 63 0.85 9.43 6.51
CA CYS A 63 -0.32 8.55 6.54
C CYS A 63 -1.63 9.21 6.09
N LEU A 64 -2.56 8.35 5.67
CA LEU A 64 -3.97 8.67 5.44
C LEU A 64 -4.82 8.02 6.53
N SER A 65 -5.81 8.75 7.02
CA SER A 65 -6.75 8.29 8.04
C SER A 65 -8.19 8.37 7.57
N TYR A 66 -8.92 7.27 7.71
CA TYR A 66 -10.33 7.15 7.39
C TYR A 66 -11.14 6.87 8.66
N ASP A 67 -11.90 7.86 9.11
CA ASP A 67 -12.86 7.71 10.20
C ASP A 67 -14.14 7.01 9.70
N HIS A 68 -14.31 5.74 10.06
CA HIS A 68 -15.44 4.93 9.66
C HIS A 68 -16.57 5.01 10.69
N PHE A 69 -17.54 5.90 10.42
CA PHE A 69 -18.66 6.21 11.32
C PHE A 69 -19.40 4.96 11.84
N LEU A 70 -19.85 4.06 10.95
CA LEU A 70 -20.64 2.88 11.34
C LEU A 70 -19.91 1.90 12.25
N LYS A 71 -18.57 1.87 12.21
CA LYS A 71 -17.74 0.98 13.02
C LYS A 71 -17.12 1.70 14.21
N SER A 72 -17.35 3.01 14.34
CA SER A 72 -16.71 3.88 15.33
C SER A 72 -15.20 3.62 15.43
N ARG A 73 -14.53 3.47 14.29
CA ARG A 73 -13.10 3.13 14.20
C ARG A 73 -12.42 3.98 13.14
N VAL A 74 -11.22 4.46 13.47
CA VAL A 74 -10.32 5.11 12.52
C VAL A 74 -9.38 4.06 11.92
N TYR A 75 -9.34 3.99 10.60
CA TYR A 75 -8.41 3.15 9.86
C TYR A 75 -7.28 4.01 9.31
N VAL A 76 -6.04 3.56 9.50
CA VAL A 76 -4.85 4.31 9.07
C VAL A 76 -4.07 3.48 8.08
N VAL A 77 -3.55 4.12 7.04
CA VAL A 77 -2.53 3.55 6.13
C VAL A 77 -1.34 4.49 6.09
N TYR A 78 -0.15 3.95 6.33
CA TYR A 78 1.12 4.68 6.23
C TYR A 78 1.73 4.42 4.87
N ILE A 79 2.39 5.43 4.29
CA ILE A 79 3.16 5.26 3.06
C ILE A 79 4.64 5.32 3.41
N ARG A 80 5.36 4.23 3.13
CA ARG A 80 6.80 4.09 3.43
C ARG A 80 7.50 3.49 2.22
N GLU A 81 8.50 4.18 1.70
CA GLU A 81 9.31 3.72 0.55
C GLU A 81 8.44 3.22 -0.63
N GLY A 82 7.38 3.96 -0.95
CA GLY A 82 6.46 3.62 -2.04
C GLY A 82 5.56 2.40 -1.77
N ALA A 83 5.54 1.86 -0.56
CA ALA A 83 4.66 0.78 -0.12
C ALA A 83 3.61 1.30 0.88
N ALA A 84 2.47 0.63 0.95
CA ALA A 84 1.41 0.94 1.91
C ALA A 84 1.50 -0.02 3.11
N CYS A 85 1.59 0.54 4.32
CA CYS A 85 1.64 -0.21 5.57
C CYS A 85 0.34 -0.03 6.36
N MET A 86 -0.24 -1.13 6.80
CA MET A 86 -1.47 -1.15 7.60
C MET A 86 -1.44 -2.26 8.65
N GLU A 87 -2.34 -2.19 9.62
CA GLU A 87 -2.42 -3.19 10.69
C GLU A 87 -2.72 -4.60 10.14
N ASP A 88 -3.76 -4.71 9.32
CA ASP A 88 -4.22 -5.96 8.71
C ASP A 88 -4.98 -5.70 7.38
N CYS A 89 -5.35 -6.78 6.68
CA CYS A 89 -6.11 -6.73 5.43
C CYS A 89 -7.62 -6.48 5.61
N THR A 90 -8.11 -6.31 6.84
CA THR A 90 -9.49 -5.86 7.12
C THR A 90 -9.61 -4.33 7.01
N ASN A 91 -8.48 -3.62 6.99
CA ASN A 91 -8.42 -2.20 6.73
C ASN A 91 -9.06 -1.87 5.35
N PRO A 92 -10.03 -0.94 5.27
CA PRO A 92 -10.69 -0.56 4.03
C PRO A 92 -9.74 -0.10 2.92
N PHE A 93 -8.60 0.50 3.26
CA PHE A 93 -7.57 0.88 2.29
C PHE A 93 -7.04 -0.33 1.51
N TYR A 94 -7.03 -1.54 2.08
CA TYR A 94 -6.64 -2.74 1.35
C TYR A 94 -7.55 -3.02 0.15
N GLN A 95 -8.87 -2.81 0.29
CA GLN A 95 -9.82 -3.01 -0.82
C GLN A 95 -9.62 -1.97 -1.91
N LEU A 96 -9.30 -0.73 -1.54
CA LEU A 96 -8.93 0.32 -2.48
C LEU A 96 -7.65 -0.04 -3.25
N LEU A 97 -6.59 -0.46 -2.54
CA LEU A 97 -5.32 -0.83 -3.16
C LEU A 97 -5.48 -1.96 -4.19
N LYS A 98 -6.27 -3.00 -3.87
CA LYS A 98 -6.57 -4.08 -4.83
C LYS A 98 -7.32 -3.61 -6.07
N ARG A 99 -8.13 -2.55 -5.96
CA ARG A 99 -8.84 -1.96 -7.10
C ARG A 99 -7.93 -1.06 -7.93
N LYS A 100 -7.08 -0.27 -7.27
CA LYS A 100 -6.18 0.70 -7.90
C LYS A 100 -4.97 0.01 -8.58
N TYR A 101 -4.43 -1.04 -7.97
CA TYR A 101 -3.22 -1.72 -8.44
C TYR A 101 -3.53 -3.18 -8.79
N ARG A 102 -3.39 -3.52 -10.08
CA ARG A 102 -3.63 -4.88 -10.60
C ARG A 102 -2.70 -5.92 -10.00
N CYS A 103 -1.44 -5.55 -9.78
CA CYS A 103 -0.38 -6.43 -9.32
C CYS A 103 0.06 -6.01 -7.91
N LEU A 104 -0.80 -6.30 -6.92
CA LEU A 104 -0.54 -6.01 -5.51
C LEU A 104 -0.04 -7.27 -4.80
N LEU A 105 1.10 -7.16 -4.11
CA LEU A 105 1.62 -8.19 -3.21
C LEU A 105 1.53 -7.72 -1.76
N VAL A 106 1.25 -8.66 -0.85
CA VAL A 106 1.14 -8.38 0.58
C VAL A 106 2.16 -9.23 1.32
N GLN A 107 2.98 -8.58 2.14
CA GLN A 107 3.92 -9.23 3.04
C GLN A 107 3.52 -8.97 4.49
N GLU A 108 3.62 -10.02 5.30
CA GLU A 108 3.53 -9.89 6.75
C GLU A 108 4.89 -9.47 7.29
N VAL A 109 4.88 -8.47 8.17
CA VAL A 109 6.07 -8.03 8.88
C VAL A 109 5.79 -7.96 10.37
N ASP A 110 6.77 -8.34 11.17
CA ASP A 110 6.69 -8.26 12.62
C ASP A 110 6.52 -6.79 13.06
N LYS A 111 5.87 -6.59 14.21
CA LYS A 111 5.60 -5.26 14.77
C LYS A 111 6.87 -4.61 15.30
#